data_AF-A0A952MYB9-F1
#
_entry.id   AF-A0A952MYB9-F1
#
_cell.length_a   1.000
_cell.length_b   1.000
_cell.length_c   1.000
_cell.angle_alpha   90.00
_cell.angle_beta   90.00
_cell.angle_gamma   90.00
#
_symmetry.space_group_name_H-M   'P 1'
#
loop_
_entity.id
_entity.type
_entity.pdbx_description
1 polymer ?
#
loop_
_entity_poly.entity_id
_entity_poly.type
_entity_poly.pdbx_seq_one_letter_code
_entity_poly.pdbx_strand_id
1 'polypeptide(L)'
;MVIHNNFADFVLFLYIYMAHADGEFHDAEREVIKEKMKRLYPEDVDFNKKLNEELNLFDDFDKNQLKTLFRDTFNHFSSIKFPQKYKVFTDMYDIINADGKVDESETKALNALKEIIDISN
;
A
#
# COMPACT_ATOMS: atom_id res chain seq x y z
N MET A 1 -12.45 7.15 -8.89
CA MET A 1 -11.72 6.21 -9.77
C MET A 1 -11.25 5.03 -8.95
N VAL A 2 -11.43 3.81 -9.46
CA VAL A 2 -10.99 2.56 -8.81
C VAL A 2 -10.38 1.70 -9.89
N ILE A 3 -9.16 1.20 -9.67
CA ILE A 3 -8.42 0.38 -10.66
C ILE A 3 -8.19 -1.06 -10.16
N HIS A 4 -8.35 -1.30 -8.86
CA HIS A 4 -8.15 -2.61 -8.23
C HIS A 4 -9.46 -3.40 -8.18
N ASN A 5 -9.40 -4.66 -8.60
CA ASN A 5 -10.56 -5.56 -8.61
C ASN A 5 -10.88 -6.15 -7.23
N ASN A 6 -9.89 -6.19 -6.33
CA ASN A 6 -10.06 -6.67 -4.97
C ASN A 6 -9.22 -5.84 -4.00
N PHE A 7 -9.55 -5.96 -2.70
CA PHE A 7 -8.89 -5.18 -1.66
C PHE A 7 -7.43 -5.61 -1.44
N ALA A 8 -7.07 -6.86 -1.74
CA ALA A 8 -5.70 -7.35 -1.60
C ALA A 8 -4.75 -6.68 -2.60
N ASP A 9 -5.13 -6.59 -3.88
CA ASP A 9 -4.36 -5.87 -4.91
C ASP A 9 -4.21 -4.38 -4.52
N PHE A 10 -5.28 -3.76 -4.02
CA PHE A 10 -5.22 -2.38 -3.52
C PHE A 10 -4.25 -2.20 -2.34
N VAL A 11 -4.26 -3.13 -1.38
CA VAL A 11 -3.34 -3.10 -0.23
C VAL A 11 -1.90 -3.28 -0.69
N LEU A 12 -1.63 -4.14 -1.67
CA LEU A 12 -0.29 -4.29 -2.25
C LEU A 12 0.16 -2.99 -2.94
N PHE A 13 -0.73 -2.31 -3.66
CA PHE A 13 -0.43 -1.01 -4.27
C PHE A 13 -0.05 0.04 -3.23
N LEU A 14 -0.74 0.06 -2.08
CA LEU A 14 -0.40 0.95 -0.97
C LEU A 14 0.97 0.65 -0.38
N TYR A 15 1.33 -0.63 -0.25
CA TYR A 15 2.65 -1.05 0.21
C TYR A 15 3.75 -0.57 -0.73
N ILE A 16 3.55 -0.71 -2.04
CA ILE A 16 4.50 -0.24 -3.06
C ILE A 16 4.62 1.29 -3.03
N TYR A 17 3.49 2.00 -2.94
CA TYR A 17 3.50 3.46 -2.82
C TYR A 17 4.31 3.94 -1.61
N MET A 18 4.16 3.27 -0.46
CA MET A 18 4.89 3.62 0.75
C MET A 18 6.39 3.35 0.62
N ALA A 19 6.75 2.20 0.05
CA ALA A 19 8.14 1.84 -0.23
C ALA A 19 8.78 2.62 -1.39
N HIS A 20 8.10 3.62 -1.95
CA HIS A 20 8.66 4.59 -2.90
C HIS A 20 8.49 6.02 -2.40
N ALA A 21 8.09 6.21 -1.14
CA ALA A 21 7.76 7.53 -0.61
C ALA A 21 8.99 8.44 -0.49
N ASP A 22 10.18 7.87 -0.27
CA ASP A 22 11.48 8.55 -0.27
C ASP A 22 12.14 8.63 -1.67
N GLY A 23 11.60 7.88 -2.65
CA GLY A 23 12.05 7.85 -4.04
C GLY A 23 12.94 6.66 -4.40
N GLU A 24 13.25 5.78 -3.45
CA GLU A 24 13.99 4.54 -3.68
C GLU A 24 13.21 3.36 -3.13
N PHE A 25 13.28 2.20 -3.78
CA PHE A 25 12.69 0.97 -3.25
C PHE A 25 13.80 0.06 -2.74
N HIS A 26 13.97 -0.01 -1.42
CA HIS A 26 15.06 -0.77 -0.82
C HIS A 26 14.73 -2.26 -0.73
N ASP A 27 15.77 -3.09 -0.77
CA ASP A 27 15.62 -4.55 -0.66
C ASP A 27 14.98 -4.96 0.68
N ALA A 28 15.24 -4.22 1.77
CA ALA A 28 14.65 -4.50 3.08
C ALA A 28 13.12 -4.34 3.07
N GLU A 29 12.62 -3.26 2.48
CA GLU A 29 11.20 -3.00 2.32
C GLU A 29 10.55 -4.05 1.43
N ARG A 30 11.24 -4.43 0.34
CA ARG A 30 10.77 -5.47 -0.57
C ARG A 30 10.57 -6.81 0.12
N GLU A 31 11.49 -7.22 0.99
CA GLU A 31 11.34 -8.45 1.76
C GLU A 31 10.20 -8.36 2.77
N VAL A 32 10.02 -7.22 3.44
CA VAL A 32 8.85 -7.00 4.31
C VAL A 32 7.55 -7.08 3.51
N ILE A 33 7.47 -6.47 2.34
CA ILE A 33 6.30 -6.54 1.45
C ILE A 33 6.00 -7.99 1.08
N LYS A 34 7.00 -8.79 0.68
CA LYS A 34 6.82 -10.22 0.37
C LYS A 34 6.27 -11.01 1.56
N GLU A 35 6.75 -10.75 2.78
CA GLU A 35 6.21 -11.40 3.98
C GLU A 35 4.75 -10.98 4.26
N LYS A 36 4.40 -9.72 4.01
CA LYS A 36 3.00 -9.26 4.12
C LYS A 36 2.12 -9.87 3.02
N MET A 37 2.64 -10.07 1.81
CA MET A 37 1.91 -10.71 0.70
C MET A 37 1.45 -12.13 1.04
N LYS A 38 2.26 -12.91 1.77
CA LYS A 38 1.89 -14.26 2.25
C LYS A 38 0.63 -14.26 3.13
N ARG A 39 0.32 -13.13 3.78
CA ARG A 39 -0.87 -12.96 4.63
C ARG A 39 -2.04 -12.32 3.87
N LEU A 40 -1.75 -11.70 2.72
CA LEU A 40 -2.70 -10.94 1.92
C LEU A 40 -3.35 -11.81 0.84
N TYR A 41 -2.59 -12.76 0.30
CA TYR A 41 -3.00 -13.68 -0.76
C TYR A 41 -2.94 -15.13 -0.28
N PRO A 42 -3.74 -16.03 -0.89
CA PRO A 42 -3.62 -17.47 -0.64
C PRO A 42 -2.30 -18.03 -1.19
N GLU A 43 -1.88 -19.19 -0.66
CA GLU A 43 -0.56 -19.80 -0.93
C GLU A 43 -0.35 -20.24 -2.39
N ASP A 44 -1.41 -20.36 -3.18
CA ASP A 44 -1.37 -20.76 -4.60
C ASP A 44 -1.06 -19.61 -5.56
N VAL A 45 -0.95 -18.37 -5.04
CA VAL A 45 -0.64 -17.18 -5.84
C VAL A 45 0.87 -17.02 -6.04
N ASP A 46 1.28 -16.75 -7.28
CA ASP A 46 2.66 -16.34 -7.58
C ASP A 46 2.89 -14.90 -7.10
N PHE A 47 3.48 -14.76 -5.91
CA PHE A 47 3.74 -13.45 -5.29
C PHE A 47 4.71 -12.59 -6.10
N ASN A 48 5.70 -13.18 -6.78
CA ASN A 48 6.65 -12.40 -7.56
C ASN A 48 5.96 -11.80 -8.80
N LYS A 49 5.13 -12.61 -9.47
CA LYS A 49 4.33 -12.14 -10.58
C LYS A 49 3.38 -11.02 -10.14
N LYS A 50 2.67 -11.20 -9.03
CA LYS A 50 1.77 -10.19 -8.48
C LYS A 50 2.46 -8.88 -8.10
N LEU A 51 3.62 -8.97 -7.43
CA LEU A 51 4.41 -7.79 -7.09
C LEU A 51 4.85 -7.03 -8.34
N ASN A 52 5.30 -7.74 -9.38
CA ASN A 52 5.73 -7.10 -10.63
C ASN A 52 4.55 -6.47 -11.40
N GLU A 53 3.39 -7.14 -11.44
CA GLU A 53 2.17 -6.57 -12.02
C GLU A 53 1.79 -5.26 -11.34
N GLU A 54 1.83 -5.24 -10.01
CA GLU A 54 1.45 -4.07 -9.21
C GLU A 54 2.50 -2.95 -9.27
N LEU A 55 3.80 -3.29 -9.37
CA LEU A 55 4.87 -2.32 -9.62
C LEU A 55 4.68 -1.63 -10.97
N ASN A 56 4.43 -2.39 -12.03
CA ASN A 56 4.15 -1.81 -13.35
C ASN A 56 2.90 -0.92 -13.30
N LEU A 57 1.83 -1.36 -12.63
CA LEU A 57 0.64 -0.56 -12.46
C LEU A 57 0.94 0.74 -11.70
N PHE A 58 1.75 0.68 -10.65
CA PHE A 58 2.19 1.85 -9.91
C PHE A 58 2.95 2.80 -10.82
N ASP A 59 3.97 2.33 -11.53
CA ASP A 59 4.84 3.13 -12.40
C ASP A 59 4.07 3.82 -13.53
N ASP A 60 3.12 3.11 -14.15
CA ASP A 60 2.29 3.65 -15.23
C ASP A 60 1.20 4.63 -14.75
N PHE A 61 0.90 4.64 -13.44
CA PHE A 61 -0.20 5.43 -12.90
C PHE A 61 0.17 6.90 -12.67
N ASP A 62 -0.76 7.81 -12.99
CA ASP A 62 -0.60 9.25 -12.76
C ASP A 62 -0.52 9.57 -11.26
N LYS A 63 0.69 9.88 -10.79
CA LYS A 63 0.99 10.13 -9.37
C LYS A 63 0.16 11.29 -8.78
N ASN A 64 -0.32 12.22 -9.61
CA ASN A 64 -1.19 13.32 -9.15
C ASN A 64 -2.58 12.83 -8.72
N GLN A 65 -2.99 11.65 -9.17
CA GLN A 65 -4.31 11.07 -8.88
C GLN A 65 -4.29 10.06 -7.72
N LEU A 66 -3.13 9.79 -7.11
CA LEU A 66 -2.99 8.79 -6.05
C LEU A 66 -3.93 9.07 -4.86
N LYS A 67 -4.00 10.32 -4.40
CA LYS A 67 -4.90 10.70 -3.30
C LYS A 67 -6.36 10.41 -3.62
N THR A 68 -6.79 10.72 -4.84
CA THR A 68 -8.15 10.44 -5.31
C THR A 68 -8.39 8.94 -5.44
N LEU A 69 -7.43 8.20 -6.02
CA LEU A 69 -7.50 6.74 -6.14
C LEU A 69 -7.67 6.08 -4.76
N PHE A 70 -6.85 6.44 -3.78
CA PHE A 70 -6.88 5.83 -2.45
C PHE A 70 -8.21 6.06 -1.76
N ARG A 71 -8.68 7.31 -1.72
CA ARG A 71 -9.97 7.66 -1.13
C ARG A 71 -11.11 6.92 -1.81
N ASP A 72 -11.16 6.96 -3.14
CA ASP A 72 -12.26 6.36 -3.89
C ASP A 72 -12.25 4.82 -3.78
N THR A 73 -11.07 4.20 -3.68
CA THR A 73 -10.94 2.74 -3.49
C THR A 73 -11.30 2.31 -2.07
N PHE A 74 -10.90 3.05 -1.04
CA PHE A 74 -11.38 2.79 0.33
C PHE A 74 -12.90 2.92 0.45
N ASN A 75 -13.51 3.88 -0.25
CA ASN A 75 -14.96 4.03 -0.31
C ASN A 75 -15.64 2.90 -1.10
N HIS A 76 -15.03 2.45 -2.19
CA HIS A 76 -15.51 1.29 -2.95
C HIS A 76 -15.55 0.03 -2.08
N PHE A 77 -14.50 -0.21 -1.30
CA PHE A 77 -14.43 -1.28 -0.31
C PHE A 77 -14.99 -0.86 1.07
N SER A 78 -16.11 -0.13 1.09
CA SER A 78 -16.77 0.35 2.32
C SER A 78 -17.21 -0.75 3.29
N SER A 79 -17.37 -2.00 2.83
CA SER A 79 -17.67 -3.15 3.69
C SER A 79 -16.49 -3.57 4.59
N ILE A 80 -15.27 -3.09 4.29
CA ILE A 80 -14.06 -3.35 5.08
C ILE A 80 -14.14 -2.52 6.37
N LYS A 81 -14.01 -3.20 7.51
CA LYS A 81 -14.15 -2.56 8.82
C LYS A 81 -12.93 -1.71 9.14
N PHE A 82 -13.12 -0.67 9.94
CA PHE A 82 -12.04 0.21 10.40
C PHE A 82 -10.79 -0.54 10.92
N PRO A 83 -10.89 -1.61 11.75
CA PRO A 83 -9.70 -2.33 12.21
C PRO A 83 -8.88 -2.97 11.08
N GLN A 84 -9.54 -3.36 9.98
CA GLN A 84 -8.84 -3.90 8.80
C GLN A 84 -8.12 -2.78 8.05
N LYS A 85 -8.75 -1.60 7.88
CA LYS A 85 -8.10 -0.41 7.28
C LYS A 85 -6.91 0.06 8.12
N TYR A 86 -7.07 0.10 9.45
CA TYR A 86 -6.01 0.49 10.37
C TYR A 86 -4.85 -0.52 10.38
N LYS A 87 -5.11 -1.81 10.16
CA LYS A 87 -4.04 -2.79 9.97
C LYS A 87 -3.18 -2.48 8.74
N VAL A 88 -3.78 -2.03 7.64
CA VAL A 88 -3.03 -1.60 6.46
C VAL A 88 -2.10 -0.44 6.82
N PHE A 89 -2.59 0.52 7.62
CA PHE A 89 -1.76 1.61 8.16
C PHE A 89 -0.57 1.10 8.99
N THR A 90 -0.78 0.13 9.89
CA THR A 90 0.33 -0.44 10.67
C THR A 90 1.31 -1.21 9.81
N ASP A 91 0.83 -1.95 8.80
CA ASP A 91 1.70 -2.70 7.89
C ASP A 91 2.58 -1.76 7.05
N MET A 92 2.06 -0.60 6.65
CA MET A 92 2.81 0.43 5.93
C MET A 92 3.93 1.06 6.78
N TYR A 93 3.67 1.28 8.08
CA TYR A 93 4.72 1.72 9.00
C TYR A 93 5.83 0.67 9.13
N ASP A 94 5.47 -0.61 9.22
CA ASP A 94 6.46 -1.70 9.29
C ASP A 94 7.34 -1.77 8.03
N ILE A 95 6.79 -1.42 6.86
CA ILE A 95 7.51 -1.43 5.58
C ILE A 95 8.57 -0.32 5.55
N ILE A 96 8.18 0.94 5.77
CA ILE A 96 9.12 2.06 5.72
C ILE A 96 10.18 1.99 6.83
N ASN A 97 9.83 1.39 7.98
CA ASN A 97 10.77 1.21 9.09
C ASN A 97 11.61 -0.09 8.96
N ALA A 98 11.60 -0.77 7.80
CA ALA A 98 12.27 -2.05 7.63
C ALA A 98 13.80 -1.96 7.79
N ASP A 99 14.41 -0.84 7.40
CA ASP A 99 15.84 -0.58 7.54
C ASP A 99 16.21 0.05 8.90
N GLY A 100 15.21 0.33 9.75
CA GLY A 100 15.34 0.94 11.07
C GLY A 100 15.39 2.47 11.07
N LYS A 101 15.12 3.12 9.94
CA LYS A 101 14.97 4.57 9.81
C LYS A 101 13.63 4.88 9.18
N VAL A 102 13.12 6.08 9.46
CA VAL A 102 11.93 6.62 8.80
C VAL A 102 12.20 8.08 8.49
N ASP A 103 12.14 8.43 7.22
CA ASP A 103 12.41 9.76 6.72
C ASP A 103 11.15 10.66 6.76
N GLU A 104 11.37 11.97 6.58
CA GLU A 104 10.29 12.95 6.65
C GLU A 104 9.26 12.76 5.51
N SER A 105 9.72 12.35 4.32
CA SER A 105 8.90 12.03 3.17
C SER A 105 7.94 10.86 3.44
N GLU A 106 8.47 9.78 4.02
CA GLU A 106 7.69 8.59 4.38
C GLU A 106 6.69 8.90 5.49
N THR A 107 7.11 9.67 6.50
CA THR A 107 6.22 10.15 7.56
C THR A 107 5.08 10.99 6.98
N LYS A 108 5.35 11.87 6.01
CA LYS A 108 4.33 12.65 5.31
C LYS A 108 3.37 11.77 4.50
N ALA A 109 3.89 10.78 3.78
CA ALA A 109 3.09 9.84 3.00
C ALA A 109 2.16 9.00 3.90
N LEU A 110 2.70 8.50 5.01
CA LEU A 110 1.96 7.73 6.01
C LEU A 110 0.84 8.55 6.66
N ASN A 111 1.12 9.80 7.04
CA ASN A 111 0.12 10.70 7.62
C ASN A 111 -0.99 11.06 6.62
N ALA A 112 -0.65 11.32 5.36
CA ALA A 112 -1.64 11.59 4.32
C ALA A 112 -2.59 10.40 4.11
N LEU A 113 -2.09 9.16 4.20
CA LEU A 113 -2.92 7.97 4.13
C LEU A 113 -3.81 7.77 5.36
N LYS A 114 -3.29 8.09 6.55
CA LYS A 114 -4.08 8.07 7.79
C LYS A 114 -5.29 8.99 7.68
N GLU A 115 -5.10 10.22 7.22
CA GLU A 115 -6.18 11.18 7.01
C GLU A 115 -7.23 10.63 6.05
N ILE A 116 -6.82 9.97 4.96
CA ILE A 116 -7.75 9.35 4.00
C ILE A 116 -8.56 8.23 4.66
N ILE A 117 -7.92 7.37 5.46
CA ILE A 117 -8.60 6.27 6.17
C ILE A 117 -9.60 6.83 7.19
N ASP A 118 -9.21 7.84 7.96
CA ASP A 118 -10.04 8.47 9.00
C ASP A 118 -11.27 9.18 8.40
N ILE A 119 -11.14 9.79 7.22
CA ILE A 119 -12.26 10.43 6.49
C ILE A 119 -13.18 9.40 5.83
N SER A 120 -12.66 8.23 5.47
CA SER A 120 -13.41 7.17 4.77
C SER A 120 -14.12 6.20 5.73
N ASN A 121 -14.39 6.64 6.97
CA ASN A 121 -14.98 5.84 8.05
C ASN A 121 -16.35 6.36 8.47
#